data_AF-A0ABD2NHY6-F1
#
_entry.id   AF-A0ABD2NHY6-F1
#
_cell.length_a   1.000
_cell.length_b   1.000
_cell.length_c   1.000
_cell.angle_alpha   90.00
_cell.angle_beta   90.00
_cell.angle_gamma   90.00
#
_symmetry.space_group_name_H-M   'P 1'
#
loop_
_entity.id
_entity.type
_entity.pdbx_description
1 polymer ?
#
loop_
_entity_poly.entity_id
_entity_poly.type
_entity_poly.pdbx_seq_one_letter_code
_entity_poly.pdbx_strand_id
1 'polypeptide(L)'
;MLSTGRYPKQLKLAHVIAVFKKGAINDENNYRPISLLSNIGTHECIGFVEENRDPFVVEGGMKHKYNTRKKDDLIDEKNNFTYLQINARYTMIKLYNMLLLLAKNLPKMKLKVKLKNYMKSKAHFNLTEFYENKVESL
;
A
#
# COMPACT_ATOMS: atom_id res chain seq x y z
N MET A 1 -7.13 27.35 -31.22
CA MET A 1 -8.38 27.14 -30.46
C MET A 1 -8.56 25.65 -30.19
N LEU A 2 -8.67 25.23 -28.92
CA LEU A 2 -9.02 23.86 -28.53
C LEU A 2 -10.53 23.83 -28.28
N SER A 3 -11.35 23.65 -29.32
CA SER A 3 -12.82 23.79 -29.24
C SER A 3 -13.56 22.50 -28.86
N THR A 4 -12.90 21.35 -28.82
CA THR A 4 -13.53 20.09 -28.40
C THR A 4 -12.56 19.19 -27.65
N GLY A 5 -12.93 18.84 -26.41
CA GLY A 5 -12.23 17.85 -25.59
C GLY A 5 -13.22 17.08 -24.74
N ARG A 6 -13.10 15.74 -24.70
CA ARG A 6 -13.84 14.91 -23.75
C ARG A 6 -13.10 14.92 -22.42
N TYR A 7 -13.59 15.71 -21.48
CA TYR A 7 -13.07 15.72 -20.11
C TYR A 7 -13.78 14.66 -19.28
N PRO A 8 -13.06 13.89 -18.46
CA PRO A 8 -13.69 12.98 -17.51
C PRO A 8 -14.50 13.80 -16.50
N LYS A 9 -15.71 13.34 -16.20
CA LYS A 9 -16.62 13.98 -15.22
C LYS A 9 -15.98 14.12 -13.83
N GLN A 10 -14.99 13.28 -13.52
CA GLN A 10 -14.25 13.28 -12.28
C GLN A 10 -12.82 12.80 -12.53
N LEU A 11 -11.84 13.58 -12.09
CA LEU A 11 -10.41 13.29 -12.32
C LEU A 11 -9.80 12.43 -11.20
N LYS A 12 -10.09 12.75 -9.94
CA LYS A 12 -9.58 12.02 -8.77
C LYS A 12 -10.50 12.22 -7.57
N LEU A 13 -10.74 11.15 -6.80
CA LEU A 13 -11.43 11.23 -5.51
C LEU A 13 -10.39 11.50 -4.41
N ALA A 14 -10.73 12.42 -3.53
CA ALA A 14 -9.95 12.74 -2.34
C ALA A 14 -10.87 12.76 -1.11
N HIS A 15 -10.41 12.18 -0.02
CA HIS A 15 -11.06 12.33 1.28
C HIS A 15 -10.41 13.50 2.01
N VAL A 16 -11.18 14.56 2.29
CA VAL A 16 -10.65 15.77 2.92
C VAL A 16 -10.85 15.67 4.43
N ILE A 17 -9.75 15.72 5.18
CA ILE A 17 -9.77 15.73 6.64
C ILE A 17 -9.23 17.04 7.20
N ALA A 18 -9.79 17.44 8.33
CA ALA A 18 -9.33 18.56 9.12
C ALA A 18 -8.07 18.18 9.90
N VAL A 19 -6.98 18.95 9.78
CA VAL A 19 -5.85 18.85 10.72
C VAL A 19 -5.60 20.21 11.34
N PHE A 20 -5.64 20.24 12.67
CA PHE A 20 -5.41 21.46 13.45
C PHE A 20 -3.91 21.63 13.74
N LYS A 21 -3.39 22.86 13.61
CA LYS A 21 -2.02 23.15 14.08
C LYS A 21 -2.01 23.17 15.62
N LYS A 22 -0.82 23.17 16.23
CA LYS A 22 -0.68 23.35 17.69
C LYS A 22 -1.29 24.71 18.08
N GLY A 23 -2.46 24.71 18.72
CA GLY A 23 -3.26 25.90 19.02
C GLY A 23 -4.71 25.56 19.37
N ALA A 24 -5.56 26.59 19.53
CA ALA A 24 -6.97 26.42 19.86
C ALA A 24 -7.76 25.75 18.72
N ILE A 25 -8.60 24.77 19.05
CA ILE A 25 -9.39 24.00 18.05
C ILE A 25 -10.52 24.87 17.47
N ASN A 26 -10.98 25.88 18.21
CA ASN A 26 -12.07 26.77 17.82
C ASN A 26 -11.61 27.96 16.94
N ASP A 27 -10.31 28.09 16.68
CA ASP A 27 -9.78 29.13 15.79
C ASP A 27 -9.76 28.62 14.35
N GLU A 28 -10.55 29.24 13.48
CA GLU A 28 -10.68 28.89 12.07
C GLU A 28 -9.34 29.00 11.31
N ASN A 29 -8.44 29.90 11.73
CA ASN A 29 -7.11 30.05 11.13
C ASN A 29 -6.15 28.90 11.50
N ASN A 30 -6.53 28.09 12.49
CA ASN A 30 -5.77 26.93 12.94
C ASN A 30 -6.10 25.66 12.13
N TYR A 31 -7.13 25.69 11.29
CA TYR A 31 -7.53 24.60 10.41
C TYR A 31 -6.62 24.50 9.17
N ARG A 32 -6.10 23.30 8.88
CA ARG A 32 -5.47 22.96 7.60
C ARG A 32 -6.26 21.82 6.95
N PRO A 33 -6.92 22.05 5.79
CA PRO A 33 -7.55 20.96 5.05
C PRO A 33 -6.46 20.10 4.40
N ILE A 34 -6.45 18.79 4.69
CA ILE A 34 -5.57 17.82 4.04
C ILE A 34 -6.40 16.93 3.14
N SER A 35 -6.05 16.87 1.86
CA SER A 35 -6.65 15.96 0.89
C SER A 35 -5.90 14.63 0.89
N LEU A 36 -6.53 13.57 1.41
CA LEU A 36 -6.03 12.21 1.32
C LEU A 36 -6.41 11.62 -0.05
N LEU A 37 -5.40 11.18 -0.78
CA LEU A 37 -5.58 10.62 -2.12
C LEU A 37 -5.52 9.11 -2.03
N SER A 38 -6.37 8.43 -2.82
CA SER A 38 -6.32 6.97 -2.91
C SER A 38 -4.91 6.50 -3.25
N ASN A 39 -4.39 5.56 -2.45
CA ASN A 39 -3.01 5.11 -2.52
C ASN A 39 -2.79 4.13 -3.69
N ILE A 40 -2.91 4.64 -4.92
CA ILE A 40 -2.65 3.86 -6.12
C ILE A 40 -1.20 3.34 -6.12
N GLY A 41 -0.25 3.99 -5.44
CA GLY A 41 1.15 3.53 -5.39
C GLY A 41 1.34 2.12 -4.80
N THR A 42 0.41 1.62 -3.98
CA THR A 42 0.54 0.29 -3.36
C THR A 42 0.64 -0.86 -4.37
N HIS A 43 -0.11 -0.81 -5.49
CA HIS A 43 -0.01 -1.87 -6.51
C HIS A 43 1.31 -1.80 -7.28
N GLU A 44 1.94 -0.63 -7.37
CA GLU A 44 3.26 -0.44 -7.97
C GLU A 44 4.35 -0.98 -7.04
N CYS A 45 4.26 -0.70 -5.74
CA CYS A 45 5.14 -1.29 -4.71
C CYS A 45 5.11 -2.83 -4.76
N ILE A 46 3.92 -3.43 -4.79
CA ILE A 46 3.77 -4.88 -4.88
C ILE A 46 4.37 -5.41 -6.20
N GLY A 47 4.09 -4.73 -7.32
CA GLY A 47 4.65 -5.10 -8.62
C GLY A 47 6.17 -5.03 -8.64
N PHE A 48 6.75 -4.00 -8.03
CA PHE A 48 8.20 -3.81 -7.93
C PHE A 48 8.87 -4.93 -7.12
N VAL A 49 8.28 -5.33 -6.00
CA VAL A 49 8.77 -6.45 -5.17
C VAL A 49 8.72 -7.78 -5.93
N GLU A 50 7.64 -8.03 -6.68
CA GLU A 50 7.56 -9.25 -7.52
C GLU A 50 8.58 -9.25 -8.67
N GLU A 51 8.87 -8.09 -9.25
CA GLU A 51 9.88 -7.95 -10.30
C GLU A 51 11.31 -8.12 -9.78
N ASN A 52 11.55 -7.70 -8.54
CA ASN A 52 12.88 -7.67 -7.94
C ASN A 52 12.84 -8.47 -6.65
N ARG A 53 12.52 -9.77 -6.67
CA ARG A 53 12.45 -10.56 -5.43
C ARG A 53 13.80 -10.72 -4.75
N ASP A 54 14.86 -10.93 -5.51
CA ASP A 54 16.17 -11.33 -5.00
C ASP A 54 16.73 -10.38 -3.91
N PRO A 55 16.68 -9.04 -4.06
CA PRO A 55 17.11 -8.10 -3.02
C PRO A 55 16.30 -8.15 -1.71
N PHE A 56 15.07 -8.67 -1.73
CA PHE A 56 14.20 -8.81 -0.55
C PHE A 56 14.30 -10.18 0.10
N VAL A 57 14.79 -11.19 -0.63
CA VAL A 57 15.16 -12.48 -0.06
C VAL A 57 16.54 -12.32 0.55
N VAL A 58 16.58 -11.82 1.79
CA VAL A 58 17.85 -11.67 2.53
C VAL A 58 18.64 -12.98 2.49
N GLU A 59 19.92 -12.92 2.13
CA GLU A 59 20.88 -14.01 2.28
C GLU A 59 20.82 -14.52 3.73
N GLY A 60 20.21 -15.69 3.93
CA GLY A 60 19.82 -16.19 5.26
C GLY A 60 18.39 -16.75 5.32
N GLY A 61 17.64 -16.68 4.22
CA GLY A 61 16.25 -17.13 4.06
C GLY A 61 15.93 -18.62 4.24
N MET A 62 16.81 -19.40 4.86
CA MET A 62 16.43 -20.68 5.47
C MET A 62 16.65 -20.58 6.98
N LYS A 63 15.75 -19.91 7.71
CA LYS A 63 15.76 -20.05 9.18
C LYS A 63 15.32 -21.44 9.62
N HIS A 64 14.43 -22.10 8.87
CA HIS A 64 13.94 -23.43 9.21
C HIS A 64 13.62 -24.28 7.96
N LYS A 65 14.06 -25.54 7.95
CA LYS A 65 13.88 -26.51 6.86
C LYS A 65 12.45 -27.09 6.78
N TYR A 66 11.59 -26.78 7.75
CA TYR A 66 10.22 -27.26 7.85
C TYR A 66 9.19 -26.20 7.45
N ASN A 67 7.97 -26.65 7.16
CA ASN A 67 6.89 -25.77 6.72
C ASN A 67 6.43 -24.87 7.87
N THR A 68 6.57 -23.54 7.73
CA THR A 68 6.09 -22.56 8.71
C THR A 68 4.96 -21.75 8.12
N ARG A 69 4.07 -21.22 8.97
CA ARG A 69 2.93 -20.39 8.53
C ARG A 69 3.33 -19.14 7.71
N LYS A 70 4.60 -18.72 7.79
CA LYS A 70 5.17 -17.55 7.10
C LYS A 70 6.26 -17.93 6.09
N LYS A 71 6.26 -19.19 5.61
CA LYS A 71 7.28 -19.67 4.66
C LYS A 71 7.33 -18.84 3.38
N ASP A 72 6.16 -18.39 2.91
CA ASP A 72 6.00 -17.63 1.66
C ASP A 72 6.02 -16.10 1.88
N ASP A 73 6.39 -15.66 3.08
CA ASP A 73 6.58 -14.25 3.41
C ASP A 73 8.03 -13.83 3.17
N LEU A 74 8.21 -12.62 2.65
CA LEU A 74 9.50 -11.96 2.59
C LEU A 74 9.99 -11.64 4.01
N ILE A 75 11.30 -11.77 4.21
CA ILE A 75 11.93 -11.53 5.50
C ILE A 75 12.26 -10.05 5.62
N ASP A 76 11.77 -9.46 6.70
CA ASP A 76 12.11 -8.10 7.09
C ASP A 76 13.26 -8.08 8.10
N GLU A 77 14.03 -7.00 8.09
CA GLU A 77 14.97 -6.70 9.15
C GLU A 77 14.17 -6.37 10.41
N LYS A 78 14.13 -7.31 11.36
CA LYS A 78 13.38 -7.12 12.61
C LYS A 78 13.90 -5.89 13.35
N ASN A 79 13.13 -4.82 13.30
CA ASN A 79 13.43 -3.58 13.97
C ASN A 79 12.22 -3.11 14.78
N ASN A 80 12.44 -2.70 16.03
CA ASN A 80 11.37 -2.21 16.92
C ASN A 80 11.16 -0.70 16.81
N PHE A 81 12.06 0.04 16.16
CA PHE A 81 11.96 1.49 16.01
C PHE A 81 10.96 1.83 14.91
N THR A 82 9.83 2.42 15.28
CA THR A 82 8.76 2.86 14.37
C THR A 82 9.28 3.76 13.26
N TYR A 83 10.26 4.61 13.53
CA TYR A 83 10.92 5.45 12.53
C TYR A 83 11.54 4.64 11.37
N LEU A 84 12.21 3.53 11.68
CA LEU A 84 12.83 2.66 10.68
C LEU A 84 11.80 1.81 9.93
N GLN A 85 10.65 1.54 10.56
CA GLN A 85 9.51 0.87 9.95
C GLN A 85 8.75 1.74 8.93
N ILE A 86 9.05 3.04 8.84
CA ILE A 86 8.49 3.94 7.80
C ILE A 86 9.27 3.83 6.48
N ASN A 87 10.44 3.17 6.48
CA ASN A 87 11.24 2.97 5.28
C ASN A 87 10.41 2.30 4.16
N ALA A 88 10.62 2.75 2.92
CA ALA A 88 10.05 2.17 1.72
C ALA A 88 10.27 0.65 1.67
N ARG A 89 11.46 0.14 1.99
CA ARG A 89 11.75 -1.31 2.01
C ARG A 89 10.83 -2.08 2.97
N TYR A 90 10.75 -1.61 4.21
CA TYR A 90 9.88 -2.21 5.24
C TYR A 90 8.41 -2.18 4.80
N THR A 91 7.97 -1.02 4.30
CA THR A 91 6.58 -0.83 3.82
C THR A 91 6.27 -1.77 2.65
N MET A 92 7.20 -1.93 1.71
CA MET A 92 7.05 -2.83 0.57
C MET A 92 6.95 -4.30 0.98
N ILE A 93 7.83 -4.75 1.88
CA ILE A 93 7.81 -6.12 2.44
C ILE A 93 6.50 -6.38 3.18
N LYS A 94 6.07 -5.43 4.02
CA LYS A 94 4.83 -5.53 4.78
C LYS A 94 3.60 -5.58 3.87
N LEU A 95 3.54 -4.71 2.85
CA LEU A 95 2.47 -4.72 1.84
C LEU A 95 2.40 -6.04 1.08
N TYR A 96 3.56 -6.57 0.68
CA TYR A 96 3.64 -7.84 -0.04
C TYR A 96 3.19 -9.03 0.80
N ASN A 97 3.61 -9.09 2.07
CA ASN A 97 3.26 -10.18 2.99
C ASN A 97 1.77 -10.18 3.39
N MET A 98 1.07 -9.05 3.22
CA MET A 98 -0.38 -8.97 3.43
C MET A 98 -1.19 -9.62 2.30
N LEU A 99 -0.56 -9.96 1.17
CA LEU A 99 -1.23 -10.66 0.08
C LEU A 99 -1.48 -12.12 0.45
N LEU A 100 -2.68 -12.60 0.12
CA LEU A 100 -2.99 -14.02 0.21
C LEU A 100 -2.06 -14.85 -0.68
N LEU A 101 -1.78 -16.07 -0.26
CA LEU A 101 -0.97 -17.03 -1.01
C LEU A 101 -1.47 -17.22 -2.45
N LEU A 102 -2.79 -17.25 -2.63
CA LEU A 102 -3.43 -17.34 -3.95
C LEU A 102 -3.09 -16.14 -4.84
N ALA A 103 -2.97 -14.95 -4.25
CA ALA A 103 -2.60 -13.74 -4.98
C ALA A 103 -1.11 -13.74 -5.34
N LYS A 104 -0.24 -14.19 -4.43
CA LYS A 104 1.21 -14.32 -4.66
C LYS A 104 1.55 -15.31 -5.79
N ASN A 105 0.70 -16.33 -5.99
CA ASN A 105 0.88 -17.34 -7.05
C ASN A 105 0.28 -16.93 -8.41
N LEU A 106 -0.37 -15.77 -8.52
CA LEU A 106 -0.92 -15.30 -9.79
C LEU A 106 0.19 -14.80 -10.73
N PRO A 107 0.02 -14.98 -12.04
CA PRO A 107 0.89 -14.33 -13.02
C PRO A 107 0.89 -12.82 -12.84
N LYS A 108 2.07 -12.19 -12.92
CA LYS A 108 2.32 -10.74 -12.74
C LYS A 108 1.24 -9.84 -13.35
N MET A 109 0.90 -10.08 -14.62
CA MET A 109 -0.10 -9.27 -15.34
C MET A 109 -1.50 -9.39 -14.72
N LYS A 110 -1.90 -10.60 -14.31
CA LYS A 110 -3.18 -10.85 -13.66
C LYS A 110 -3.22 -10.26 -12.25
N LEU A 111 -2.12 -10.38 -11.50
CA LEU A 111 -1.96 -9.80 -10.17
C LEU A 111 -2.12 -8.28 -10.22
N LYS A 112 -1.44 -7.60 -11.14
CA LYS A 112 -1.51 -6.14 -11.32
C LYS A 112 -2.93 -5.67 -11.61
N VAL A 113 -3.64 -6.36 -12.51
CA VAL A 113 -5.03 -6.03 -12.87
C VAL A 113 -5.98 -6.26 -11.69
N LYS A 114 -5.88 -7.40 -11.00
CA LYS A 114 -6.71 -7.71 -9.83
C LYS A 114 -6.47 -6.73 -8.68
N LEU A 115 -5.22 -6.42 -8.36
CA LEU A 115 -4.87 -5.41 -7.36
C LEU A 115 -5.45 -4.06 -7.73
N LYS A 116 -5.24 -3.60 -8.97
CA LYS A 116 -5.77 -2.31 -9.43
C LYS A 116 -7.29 -2.25 -9.31
N ASN A 117 -8.00 -3.34 -9.60
CA ASN A 117 -9.46 -3.40 -9.47
C ASN A 117 -9.90 -3.44 -8.00
N TYR A 118 -9.21 -4.19 -7.14
CA TYR A 118 -9.44 -4.22 -5.69
C TYR A 118 -9.23 -2.84 -5.05
N MET A 119 -8.15 -2.15 -5.41
CA MET A 119 -7.88 -0.81 -4.90
C MET A 119 -8.92 0.21 -5.37
N LYS A 120 -9.44 0.07 -6.59
CA LYS A 120 -10.53 0.92 -7.09
C LYS A 120 -11.85 0.67 -6.38
N SER A 121 -12.17 -0.59 -6.02
CA SER A 121 -13.43 -0.93 -5.39
C SER A 121 -13.48 -0.54 -3.91
N LYS A 122 -12.37 -0.68 -3.18
CA LYS A 122 -12.31 -0.34 -1.74
C LYS A 122 -11.75 1.04 -1.41
N ALA A 123 -11.10 1.71 -2.37
CA ALA A 123 -10.63 3.11 -2.28
C ALA A 123 -9.94 3.49 -0.95
N HIS A 124 -8.95 2.72 -0.51
CA HIS A 124 -8.20 3.02 0.72
C HIS A 124 -7.46 4.38 0.62
N PHE A 125 -7.58 5.20 1.65
CA PHE A 125 -7.00 6.56 1.70
C PHE A 125 -5.71 6.62 2.51
N ASN A 126 -5.44 5.62 3.36
CA ASN A 126 -4.17 5.48 4.08
C ASN A 126 -3.72 4.01 4.16
N LEU A 127 -2.45 3.78 4.55
CA LEU A 127 -1.87 2.44 4.66
C LEU A 127 -2.49 1.63 5.82
N THR A 128 -2.93 2.29 6.89
CA THR A 128 -3.54 1.63 8.05
C THR A 128 -4.86 0.98 7.67
N GLU A 129 -5.75 1.70 6.97
CA GLU A 129 -7.00 1.20 6.40
C GLU A 129 -6.78 0.03 5.45
N PHE A 130 -5.68 0.07 4.69
CA PHE A 130 -5.28 -1.03 3.83
C PHE A 130 -4.87 -2.27 4.64
N TYR A 131 -4.14 -2.09 5.74
CA TYR A 131 -3.71 -3.20 6.60
C TYR A 131 -4.86 -3.82 7.40
N GLU A 132 -5.84 -3.03 7.84
CA GLU A 132 -6.99 -3.50 8.60
C GLU A 132 -7.98 -4.28 7.74
N ASN A 133 -8.12 -3.89 6.46
CA ASN A 133 -8.82 -4.69 5.47
C ASN A 133 -7.90 -5.82 5.00
N LYS A 134 -7.82 -6.92 5.77
CA LYS A 134 -7.22 -8.16 5.27
C LYS A 134 -7.74 -8.38 3.85
N VAL A 135 -6.82 -8.56 2.91
CA VAL A 135 -7.14 -8.68 1.48
C VAL A 135 -7.71 -10.08 1.23
N GLU A 136 -8.85 -10.38 1.84
CA GLU A 136 -9.46 -11.71 1.90
C GLU A 136 -10.15 -12.11 0.57
N SER A 137 -10.27 -11.18 -0.38
CA SER A 137 -10.98 -11.39 -1.65
C SER A 137 -10.24 -10.83 -2.88
N LEU A 138 -8.95 -11.18 -3.03
CA LEU A 138 -8.17 -10.92 -4.26
C LEU A 138 -8.39 -11.97 -5.35
#